data_AF-A0A7S2HX86-F1
#
_entry.id   AF-A0A7S2HX86-F1
#
_cell.length_a   1.000
_cell.length_b   1.000
_cell.length_c   1.000
_cell.angle_alpha   90.00
_cell.angle_beta   90.00
_cell.angle_gamma   90.00
#
_symmetry.space_group_name_H-M   'P 1'
#
loop_
_entity.id
_entity.type
_entity.pdbx_description
1 polymer ?
#
loop_
_entity_poly.entity_id
_entity_poly.type
_entity_poly.pdbx_seq_one_letter_code
_entity_poly.pdbx_strand_id
1 'polypeptide(L)'
;EFDTYDYNSSLYQGEYELAPRDDNSEDVPKDPIHIVGSWDNFHQSHEMEAIDDGVWTFQVALGETRYERFQLRVADEKFQALYPCSANGSQLTRCFGPDENLEGYCWLIDGRDLRMPAGTVYQLTFTWGSPPTMRWEVVDASPPYWFRSLQSTYYVDGSWTGSVNEMMREISTADSPNTWEARIRIGMTGMEWFRFCR
;
A
#
# COMPACT_ATOMS: atom_id res chain seq x y z
N GLU A 1 7.72 -2.39 -32.21
CA GLU A 1 7.78 -1.59 -30.97
C GLU A 1 7.84 -2.60 -29.84
N PHE A 2 8.91 -2.62 -29.05
CA PHE A 2 9.09 -3.62 -27.99
C PHE A 2 8.37 -3.10 -26.75
N ASP A 3 7.35 -3.81 -26.28
CA ASP A 3 6.70 -3.50 -25.02
C ASP A 3 7.66 -3.71 -23.85
N THR A 4 7.61 -2.82 -22.87
CA THR A 4 8.32 -2.97 -21.60
C THR A 4 7.76 -4.19 -20.86
N TYR A 5 8.64 -5.08 -20.38
CA TYR A 5 8.32 -6.34 -19.68
C TYR A 5 7.58 -6.16 -18.34
N ASP A 6 7.11 -4.96 -18.04
CA ASP A 6 6.42 -4.61 -16.80
C ASP A 6 4.92 -4.97 -16.84
N TYR A 7 4.39 -5.40 -17.99
CA TYR A 7 3.00 -5.80 -18.16
C TYR A 7 2.82 -7.31 -17.97
N ASN A 8 1.78 -7.68 -17.23
CA ASN A 8 1.39 -9.08 -17.05
C ASN A 8 1.12 -9.73 -18.41
N SER A 9 1.77 -10.86 -18.68
CA SER A 9 1.54 -11.64 -19.89
C SER A 9 0.07 -11.99 -20.07
N SER A 10 -0.72 -12.18 -19.00
CA SER A 10 -2.15 -12.48 -19.10
C SER A 10 -3.04 -11.33 -19.63
N LEU A 11 -2.49 -10.12 -19.77
CA LEU A 11 -3.18 -8.98 -20.40
C LEU A 11 -2.84 -8.84 -21.89
N TYR A 12 -1.92 -9.66 -22.41
CA TYR A 12 -1.57 -9.72 -23.83
C TYR A 12 -2.70 -10.37 -24.62
N GLN A 13 -3.19 -9.67 -25.65
CA GLN A 13 -4.27 -10.16 -26.53
C GLN A 13 -3.76 -10.84 -27.81
N GLY A 14 -2.45 -10.97 -28.00
CA GLY A 14 -1.88 -11.63 -29.18
C GLY A 14 -1.81 -13.16 -29.04
N GLU A 15 -1.49 -13.83 -30.13
CA GLU A 15 -1.30 -15.29 -30.15
C GLU A 15 0.04 -15.68 -29.54
N TYR A 16 0.05 -16.72 -28.70
CA TYR A 16 1.29 -17.32 -28.20
C TYR A 16 1.74 -18.45 -29.12
N GLU A 17 3.02 -18.45 -29.51
CA GLU A 17 3.63 -19.56 -30.27
C GLU A 17 3.75 -20.86 -29.44
N LEU A 18 3.68 -20.75 -28.11
CA LEU A 18 3.72 -21.87 -27.18
C LEU A 18 2.43 -21.87 -26.34
N ALA A 19 1.88 -23.05 -26.07
CA ALA A 19 0.76 -23.17 -25.14
C ALA A 19 1.15 -22.57 -23.77
N PRO A 20 0.28 -21.78 -23.13
CA PRO A 20 0.49 -21.38 -21.74
C PRO A 20 0.75 -22.62 -20.88
N ARG A 21 1.55 -22.47 -19.82
CA ARG A 21 1.70 -23.55 -18.83
C ARG A 21 0.33 -24.02 -18.38
N ASP A 22 0.12 -25.34 -18.28
CA ASP A 22 -1.09 -25.92 -17.73
C ASP A 22 -1.41 -25.24 -16.39
N ASP A 23 -2.55 -24.55 -16.36
CA ASP A 23 -3.19 -24.08 -15.13
C ASP A 23 -3.60 -25.32 -14.35
N ASN A 24 -2.68 -25.87 -13.56
CA ASN A 24 -3.09 -26.54 -12.34
C ASN A 24 -3.86 -25.48 -11.56
N SER A 25 -5.18 -25.60 -11.54
CA SER A 25 -6.05 -24.78 -10.70
C SER A 25 -5.52 -24.89 -9.27
N GLU A 26 -4.73 -23.91 -8.83
CA GLU A 26 -4.32 -23.86 -7.45
C GLU A 26 -5.60 -23.76 -6.63
N ASP A 27 -5.82 -24.76 -5.78
CA ASP A 27 -6.98 -24.79 -4.90
C ASP A 27 -7.08 -23.44 -4.20
N VAL A 28 -8.27 -22.86 -4.24
CA VAL A 28 -8.57 -21.61 -3.53
C VAL A 28 -8.12 -21.78 -2.07
N PRO A 29 -7.32 -20.84 -1.53
CA PRO A 29 -6.83 -20.95 -0.17
C PRO A 29 -8.01 -21.04 0.78
N LYS A 30 -7.96 -22.03 1.67
CA LYS A 30 -8.98 -22.21 2.72
C LYS A 30 -8.80 -21.21 3.85
N ASP A 31 -7.58 -20.68 3.98
CA ASP A 31 -7.22 -19.74 5.01
C ASP A 31 -7.61 -18.30 4.62
N PRO A 32 -7.95 -17.46 5.61
CA PRO A 32 -8.32 -16.07 5.38
C PRO A 32 -7.17 -15.23 4.81
N ILE A 33 -7.50 -14.36 3.85
CA ILE A 33 -6.57 -13.38 3.31
C ILE A 33 -6.60 -12.12 4.17
N HIS A 34 -5.42 -11.66 4.56
CA HIS A 34 -5.20 -10.47 5.36
C HIS A 34 -4.48 -9.40 4.53
N ILE A 35 -4.66 -8.14 4.90
CA ILE A 35 -3.98 -6.99 4.31
C ILE A 35 -3.23 -6.20 5.37
N VAL A 36 -2.04 -5.74 5.02
CA VAL A 36 -1.21 -4.84 5.82
C VAL A 36 -0.75 -3.68 4.95
N GLY A 37 -0.58 -2.49 5.52
CA GLY A 37 -0.22 -1.33 4.72
C GLY A 37 0.47 -0.19 5.45
N SER A 38 0.83 0.84 4.71
CA SER A 38 1.53 2.01 5.24
C SER A 38 0.68 2.87 6.18
N TRP A 39 -0.64 2.70 6.15
CA TRP A 39 -1.58 3.49 6.96
C TRP A 39 -1.32 3.34 8.47
N ASP A 40 -0.74 2.24 8.90
CA ASP A 40 -0.35 1.96 10.29
C ASP A 40 1.10 1.42 10.41
N ASN A 41 1.93 1.70 9.41
CA ASN A 41 3.30 1.19 9.32
C ASN A 41 3.41 -0.35 9.32
N PHE A 42 2.47 -1.04 8.66
CA PHE A 42 2.43 -2.49 8.49
C PHE A 42 2.38 -3.27 9.82
N HIS A 43 1.86 -2.65 10.89
CA HIS A 43 1.82 -3.23 12.23
C HIS A 43 0.60 -4.14 12.46
N GLN A 44 -0.58 -3.70 12.06
CA GLN A 44 -1.85 -4.39 12.20
C GLN A 44 -2.25 -5.00 10.86
N SER A 45 -2.61 -6.28 10.93
CA SER A 45 -3.27 -7.00 9.85
C SER A 45 -4.78 -6.82 9.94
N HIS A 46 -5.42 -6.72 8.77
CA HIS A 46 -6.86 -6.71 8.66
C HIS A 46 -7.31 -7.87 7.77
N GLU A 47 -8.27 -8.65 8.23
CA GLU A 47 -8.90 -9.69 7.41
C GLU A 47 -9.71 -9.04 6.27
N MET A 48 -9.57 -9.57 5.05
CA MET A 48 -10.35 -9.16 3.89
C MET A 48 -11.69 -9.91 3.86
N GLU A 49 -12.74 -9.26 3.37
CA GLU A 49 -14.07 -9.86 3.25
C GLU A 49 -14.15 -10.75 2.00
N ALA A 50 -14.39 -12.04 2.17
CA ALA A 50 -14.65 -12.96 1.07
C ALA A 50 -16.05 -12.72 0.50
N ILE A 51 -16.13 -12.34 -0.78
CA ILE A 51 -17.40 -12.04 -1.46
C ILE A 51 -17.87 -13.15 -2.39
N ASP A 52 -16.93 -13.97 -2.90
CA ASP A 52 -17.18 -15.10 -3.79
C ASP A 52 -16.02 -16.10 -3.68
N ASP A 53 -16.16 -17.27 -4.30
CA ASP A 53 -15.11 -18.29 -4.35
C ASP A 53 -13.84 -17.74 -5.02
N GLY A 54 -12.79 -17.53 -4.22
CA GLY A 54 -11.54 -16.99 -4.71
C GLY A 54 -11.54 -15.46 -4.88
N VAL A 55 -12.51 -14.73 -4.33
CA VAL A 55 -12.56 -13.26 -4.42
C VAL A 55 -12.71 -12.63 -3.03
N TRP A 56 -11.78 -11.74 -2.70
CA TRP A 56 -11.77 -10.98 -1.44
C TRP A 56 -11.75 -9.49 -1.70
N THR A 57 -12.39 -8.73 -0.81
CA THR A 57 -12.44 -7.27 -0.88
C THR A 57 -12.02 -6.60 0.42
N PHE A 58 -11.49 -5.39 0.28
CA PHE A 58 -11.14 -4.54 1.41
C PHE A 58 -11.26 -3.07 1.02
N GLN A 59 -11.73 -2.22 1.93
CA GLN A 59 -11.81 -0.79 1.67
C GLN A 59 -10.67 -0.07 2.37
N VAL A 60 -9.88 0.71 1.63
CA VAL A 60 -8.83 1.58 2.19
C VAL A 60 -9.14 3.02 1.86
N ALA A 61 -8.91 3.95 2.79
CA ALA A 61 -8.96 5.37 2.50
C ALA A 61 -7.54 5.92 2.31
N LEU A 62 -7.38 6.88 1.39
CA LEU A 62 -6.11 7.57 1.23
C LEU A 62 -5.83 8.47 2.43
N GLY A 63 -4.66 8.31 3.05
CA GLY A 63 -4.14 9.25 4.03
C GLY A 63 -3.88 10.64 3.46
N GLU A 64 -3.35 11.51 4.31
CA GLU A 64 -3.03 12.90 3.97
C GLU A 64 -1.92 13.02 2.93
N THR A 65 -1.05 12.01 2.85
CA THR A 65 -0.02 11.84 1.82
C THR A 65 -0.60 11.54 0.44
N ARG A 66 -1.87 11.13 0.38
CA ARG A 66 -2.61 10.73 -0.84
C ARG A 66 -1.96 9.58 -1.60
N TYR A 67 -1.14 8.79 -0.93
CA TYR A 67 -0.66 7.52 -1.43
C TYR A 67 -0.57 6.53 -0.28
N GLU A 68 -0.82 5.25 -0.56
CA GLU A 68 -0.71 4.17 0.40
C GLU A 68 -0.06 2.95 -0.25
N ARG A 69 0.77 2.24 0.53
CA ARG A 69 1.44 1.01 0.14
C ARG A 69 0.86 -0.15 0.91
N PHE A 70 0.73 -1.32 0.29
CA PHE A 70 0.19 -2.49 0.97
C PHE A 70 0.73 -3.82 0.42
N GLN A 71 0.52 -4.87 1.21
CA GLN A 71 0.78 -6.28 0.88
C GLN A 71 -0.38 -7.12 1.42
N LEU A 72 -0.57 -8.32 0.87
CA LEU A 72 -1.52 -9.29 1.42
C LEU A 72 -0.77 -10.43 2.11
N ARG A 73 -1.43 -11.14 3.02
CA ARG A 73 -0.90 -12.31 3.73
C ARG A 73 -1.96 -13.41 3.78
N VAL A 74 -1.55 -14.65 3.57
CA VAL A 74 -2.41 -15.82 3.82
C VAL A 74 -2.29 -16.20 5.29
N ALA A 75 -3.42 -16.47 5.96
CA ALA A 75 -3.49 -16.85 7.37
C ALA A 75 -2.84 -15.85 8.36
N ASP A 76 -2.69 -14.58 7.97
CA ASP A 76 -1.90 -13.55 8.68
C ASP A 76 -0.41 -13.93 8.92
N GLU A 77 0.10 -14.90 8.17
CA GLU A 77 1.48 -15.34 8.30
C GLU A 77 2.39 -14.45 7.46
N LYS A 78 3.38 -13.82 8.13
CA LYS A 78 4.33 -12.91 7.46
C LYS A 78 5.07 -13.60 6.32
N PHE A 79 5.38 -14.89 6.45
CA PHE A 79 6.10 -15.69 5.45
C PHE A 79 5.21 -16.24 4.33
N GLN A 80 3.92 -15.91 4.33
CA GLN A 80 2.97 -16.27 3.27
C GLN A 80 2.37 -15.01 2.66
N ALA A 81 3.20 -14.08 2.20
CA ALA A 81 2.69 -12.84 1.64
C ALA A 81 2.52 -12.92 0.13
N LEU A 82 1.53 -12.16 -0.34
CA LEU A 82 1.33 -11.87 -1.76
C LEU A 82 1.77 -10.43 -2.01
N TYR A 83 2.48 -10.24 -3.12
CA TYR A 83 3.13 -8.96 -3.43
C TYR A 83 3.29 -8.78 -4.95
N PRO A 84 3.49 -7.55 -5.44
CA PRO A 84 3.72 -7.31 -6.88
C PRO A 84 5.13 -7.69 -7.31
N CYS A 85 5.29 -8.02 -8.59
CA CYS A 85 6.58 -8.34 -9.21
C CYS A 85 7.62 -7.20 -9.18
N SER A 86 7.20 -5.97 -8.90
CA SER A 86 8.05 -4.79 -8.83
C SER A 86 7.74 -3.95 -7.59
N ALA A 87 8.74 -3.24 -7.08
CA ALA A 87 8.54 -2.31 -5.99
C ALA A 87 7.57 -1.19 -6.40
N ASN A 88 6.60 -0.89 -5.53
CA ASN A 88 5.51 0.06 -5.80
C ASN A 88 4.65 -0.34 -7.02
N GLY A 89 4.33 -1.63 -7.13
CA GLY A 89 3.57 -2.16 -8.24
C GLY A 89 2.15 -1.56 -8.34
N SER A 90 1.68 -1.39 -9.57
CA SER A 90 0.30 -0.98 -9.86
C SER A 90 -0.63 -2.21 -9.97
N GLN A 91 -1.92 -1.99 -10.15
CA GLN A 91 -2.90 -3.06 -10.41
C GLN A 91 -2.66 -3.84 -11.71
N LEU A 92 -1.75 -3.38 -12.58
CA LEU A 92 -1.34 -4.08 -13.80
C LEU A 92 -0.16 -5.02 -13.57
N THR A 93 0.51 -4.90 -12.43
CA THR A 93 1.67 -5.73 -12.10
C THR A 93 1.24 -7.14 -11.70
N ARG A 94 2.09 -8.11 -12.04
CA ARG A 94 1.83 -9.51 -11.71
C ARG A 94 1.94 -9.73 -10.20
N CYS A 95 1.02 -10.49 -9.64
CA CYS A 95 1.09 -10.97 -8.26
C CYS A 95 2.03 -12.18 -8.15
N PHE A 96 2.88 -12.17 -7.13
CA PHE A 96 3.75 -13.26 -6.70
C PHE A 96 3.42 -13.66 -5.26
N GLY A 97 4.00 -14.77 -4.80
CA GLY A 97 3.67 -15.42 -3.54
C GLY A 97 2.53 -16.45 -3.66
N PRO A 98 2.11 -17.07 -2.55
CA PRO A 98 2.53 -16.78 -1.18
C PRO A 98 3.96 -17.26 -0.89
N ASP A 99 4.86 -16.37 -0.51
CA ASP A 99 6.24 -16.71 -0.10
C ASP A 99 6.85 -15.68 0.88
N GLU A 100 8.12 -15.90 1.27
CA GLU A 100 8.85 -15.12 2.27
C GLU A 100 9.63 -13.91 1.69
N ASN A 101 9.53 -13.63 0.40
CA ASN A 101 10.35 -12.62 -0.28
C ASN A 101 9.69 -11.22 -0.26
N LEU A 102 9.59 -10.66 0.94
CA LEU A 102 8.77 -9.48 1.24
C LEU A 102 9.45 -8.14 1.01
N GLU A 103 10.78 -8.12 0.90
CA GLU A 103 11.54 -6.92 1.19
C GLU A 103 11.46 -5.90 0.05
N GLY A 104 10.64 -4.87 0.24
CA GLY A 104 10.48 -3.74 -0.69
C GLY A 104 9.36 -3.87 -1.71
N TYR A 105 8.71 -5.03 -1.84
CA TYR A 105 7.65 -5.26 -2.83
C TYR A 105 6.26 -4.98 -2.25
N CYS A 106 5.75 -3.79 -2.47
CA CYS A 106 4.37 -3.42 -2.09
C CYS A 106 3.63 -2.91 -3.31
N TRP A 107 2.32 -3.13 -3.35
CA TRP A 107 1.47 -2.36 -4.25
C TRP A 107 1.44 -0.90 -3.79
N LEU A 108 1.26 0.02 -4.74
CA LEU A 108 1.13 1.45 -4.47
C LEU A 108 -0.19 1.96 -5.05
N ILE A 109 -1.04 2.51 -4.19
CA ILE A 109 -2.16 3.35 -4.58
C ILE A 109 -1.65 4.79 -4.55
N ASP A 110 -1.56 5.44 -5.72
CA ASP A 110 -1.12 6.83 -5.81
C ASP A 110 -2.25 7.73 -6.29
N GLY A 111 -2.84 8.49 -5.36
CA GLY A 111 -3.86 9.49 -5.64
C GLY A 111 -3.30 10.84 -6.08
N ARG A 112 -1.97 11.05 -6.07
CA ARG A 112 -1.37 12.37 -6.36
C ARG A 112 -1.48 12.74 -7.83
N ASP A 113 -1.25 11.79 -8.73
CA ASP A 113 -1.31 11.99 -10.18
C ASP A 113 -2.72 12.37 -10.63
N LEU A 114 -3.73 11.69 -10.06
CA LEU A 114 -5.15 11.95 -10.32
C LEU A 114 -5.74 13.05 -9.44
N ARG A 115 -4.93 13.69 -8.59
CA ARG A 115 -5.33 14.73 -7.63
C ARG A 115 -6.50 14.32 -6.73
N MET A 116 -6.59 13.04 -6.38
CA MET A 116 -7.62 12.52 -5.47
C MET A 116 -7.44 13.15 -4.08
N PRO A 117 -8.51 13.62 -3.42
CA PRO A 117 -8.40 14.19 -2.08
C PRO A 117 -8.03 13.14 -1.03
N ALA A 118 -7.43 13.57 0.08
CA ALA A 118 -7.30 12.73 1.25
C ALA A 118 -8.69 12.27 1.74
N GLY A 119 -8.79 11.04 2.23
CA GLY A 119 -10.05 10.39 2.58
C GLY A 119 -10.78 9.73 1.41
N THR A 120 -10.27 9.84 0.16
CA THR A 120 -10.82 9.05 -0.97
C THR A 120 -10.75 7.57 -0.64
N VAL A 121 -11.88 6.87 -0.75
CA VAL A 121 -11.97 5.43 -0.47
C VAL A 121 -11.75 4.63 -1.76
N TYR A 122 -10.88 3.64 -1.67
CA TYR A 122 -10.63 2.65 -2.69
C TYR A 122 -11.16 1.29 -2.22
N GLN A 123 -11.89 0.60 -3.09
CA GLN A 123 -12.22 -0.81 -2.90
C GLN A 123 -11.16 -1.66 -3.59
N LEU A 124 -10.40 -2.38 -2.79
CA LEU A 124 -9.41 -3.35 -3.20
C LEU A 124 -10.13 -4.67 -3.44
N THR A 125 -9.88 -5.28 -4.59
CA THR A 125 -10.40 -6.59 -4.96
C THR A 125 -9.24 -7.49 -5.32
N PHE A 126 -9.07 -8.54 -4.53
CA PHE A 126 -8.10 -9.59 -4.78
C PHE A 126 -8.83 -10.82 -5.33
N THR A 127 -8.34 -11.35 -6.43
CA THR A 127 -8.88 -12.57 -7.06
C THR A 127 -7.78 -13.61 -7.12
N TRP A 128 -7.99 -14.73 -6.42
CA TRP A 128 -7.13 -15.89 -6.50
C TRP A 128 -7.35 -16.63 -7.83
N GLY A 129 -6.26 -17.18 -8.36
CA GLY A 129 -6.24 -17.84 -9.66
C GLY A 129 -4.81 -17.96 -10.16
N SER A 130 -4.64 -18.34 -11.42
CA SER A 130 -3.34 -18.45 -12.06
C SER A 130 -3.29 -17.51 -13.29
N PRO A 131 -2.64 -16.34 -13.18
CA PRO A 131 -2.03 -15.74 -11.99
C PRO A 131 -3.07 -15.08 -11.05
N PRO A 132 -2.76 -14.91 -9.75
CA PRO A 132 -3.57 -14.09 -8.87
C PRO A 132 -3.57 -12.64 -9.35
N THR A 133 -4.67 -11.92 -9.13
CA THR A 133 -4.82 -10.54 -9.60
C THR A 133 -5.27 -9.62 -8.48
N MET A 134 -4.77 -8.39 -8.51
CA MET A 134 -5.09 -7.33 -7.57
C MET A 134 -5.62 -6.12 -8.33
N ARG A 135 -6.82 -5.65 -7.98
CA ARG A 135 -7.44 -4.47 -8.58
C ARG A 135 -7.91 -3.52 -7.51
N TRP A 136 -8.00 -2.23 -7.84
CA TRP A 136 -8.64 -1.27 -6.96
C TRP A 136 -9.34 -0.17 -7.76
N GLU A 137 -10.48 0.26 -7.24
CA GLU A 137 -11.27 1.33 -7.83
C GLU A 137 -11.76 2.29 -6.76
N VAL A 138 -12.02 3.52 -7.17
CA VAL A 138 -12.57 4.55 -6.29
C VAL A 138 -14.05 4.25 -6.05
N VAL A 139 -14.46 4.28 -4.78
CA VAL A 139 -15.85 4.06 -4.40
C VAL A 139 -16.39 5.26 -3.61
N ASP A 140 -17.66 5.58 -3.81
CA ASP A 140 -18.38 6.58 -3.02
C ASP A 140 -18.82 5.96 -1.69
N ALA A 141 -17.86 5.86 -0.76
CA ALA A 141 -18.06 5.30 0.56
C ALA A 141 -17.45 6.21 1.62
N SER A 142 -17.99 6.15 2.84
CA SER A 142 -17.36 6.81 3.98
C SER A 142 -16.09 6.07 4.38
N PRO A 143 -15.01 6.77 4.79
CA PRO A 143 -13.80 6.10 5.28
C PRO A 143 -14.11 5.09 6.39
N PRO A 144 -13.45 3.92 6.39
CA PRO A 144 -13.65 2.89 7.40
C PRO A 144 -13.43 3.43 8.83
N TYR A 145 -14.09 2.82 9.81
CA TYR A 145 -13.97 3.27 11.21
C TYR A 145 -12.53 3.21 11.72
N TRP A 146 -11.76 2.21 11.31
CA TRP A 146 -10.36 2.01 11.69
C TRP A 146 -9.44 3.06 11.07
N PHE A 147 -9.83 3.66 9.94
CA PHE A 147 -9.05 4.72 9.30
C PHE A 147 -9.09 6.03 10.12
N ARG A 148 -10.21 6.30 10.81
CA ARG A 148 -10.37 7.52 11.62
C ARG A 148 -9.45 7.56 12.85
N SER A 149 -9.00 6.41 13.33
CA SER A 149 -8.04 6.30 14.44
C SER A 149 -6.58 6.49 14.00
N LEU A 150 -6.29 6.52 12.70
CA LEU A 150 -4.94 6.67 12.18
C LEU A 150 -4.58 8.16 12.09
N GLN A 151 -4.39 8.80 13.25
CA GLN A 151 -3.79 10.12 13.29
C GLN A 151 -2.33 10.01 12.83
N SER A 152 -2.00 10.62 11.69
CA SER A 152 -0.63 10.69 11.21
C SER A 152 0.24 11.36 12.27
N THR A 153 1.18 10.59 12.82
CA THR A 153 2.22 11.15 13.67
C THR A 153 3.40 11.48 12.77
N TYR A 154 3.81 12.74 12.75
CA TYR A 154 4.98 13.17 11.99
C TYR A 154 6.17 13.34 12.92
N TYR A 155 7.36 13.06 12.41
CA TYR A 155 8.62 13.23 13.09
C TYR A 155 9.56 14.08 12.25
N VAL A 156 10.48 14.77 12.92
CA VAL A 156 11.62 15.43 12.31
C VAL A 156 12.90 14.79 12.80
N ASP A 157 13.81 14.51 11.89
CA ASP A 157 15.15 14.02 12.16
C ASP A 157 16.14 15.00 11.54
N GLY A 158 17.19 15.36 12.26
CA GLY A 158 18.14 16.37 11.83
C GLY A 158 19.42 16.38 12.63
N SER A 159 20.35 17.26 12.25
CA SER A 159 21.64 17.38 12.93
C SER A 159 21.54 17.70 14.42
N TRP A 160 20.43 18.30 14.87
CA TRP A 160 20.19 18.65 16.28
C TRP A 160 19.56 17.52 17.11
N THR A 161 18.95 16.51 16.48
CA THR A 161 18.30 15.40 17.20
C THR A 161 19.26 14.26 17.52
N GLY A 162 20.50 14.31 17.01
CA GLY A 162 21.46 13.22 17.15
C GLY A 162 21.02 11.94 16.43
N SER A 163 20.32 12.08 15.30
CA SER A 163 19.74 10.98 14.52
C SER A 163 18.59 10.24 15.21
N VAL A 164 17.94 10.89 16.19
CA VAL A 164 16.72 10.38 16.83
C VAL A 164 15.51 11.10 16.25
N ASN A 165 14.44 10.37 15.95
CA ASN A 165 13.19 10.96 15.47
C ASN A 165 12.53 11.77 16.60
N GLU A 166 12.38 13.08 16.40
CA GLU A 166 11.66 13.97 17.30
C GLU A 166 10.22 14.16 16.80
N MET A 167 9.22 13.84 17.63
CA MET A 167 7.81 13.93 17.24
C MET A 167 7.38 15.40 17.03
N MET A 168 6.73 15.67 15.90
CA MET A 168 6.14 16.98 15.59
C MET A 168 4.81 17.17 16.34
N ARG A 169 4.53 18.40 16.75
CA ARG A 169 3.28 18.74 17.42
C ARG A 169 2.20 19.04 16.41
N GLU A 170 1.07 18.33 16.50
CA GLU A 170 -0.13 18.68 15.72
C GLU A 170 -0.70 20.04 16.19
N ILE A 171 -0.85 20.97 15.25
CA ILE A 171 -1.44 22.31 15.46
C ILE A 171 -2.58 22.58 14.48
N SER A 172 -3.21 21.52 13.96
CA SER A 172 -4.33 21.59 13.03
C SER A 172 -5.44 22.54 13.55
N THR A 173 -5.84 23.49 12.71
CA THR A 173 -6.96 24.41 12.99
C THR A 173 -8.02 24.30 11.90
N ALA A 174 -9.21 24.89 12.09
CA ALA A 174 -10.25 24.90 11.06
C ALA A 174 -9.78 25.59 9.75
N ASP A 175 -8.92 26.61 9.86
CA ASP A 175 -8.36 27.35 8.72
C ASP A 175 -7.10 26.68 8.13
N SER A 176 -6.44 25.82 8.90
CA SER A 176 -5.24 25.08 8.52
C SER A 176 -5.32 23.62 9.00
N PRO A 177 -6.18 22.79 8.38
CA PRO A 177 -6.24 21.38 8.70
C PRO A 177 -4.92 20.68 8.34
N ASN A 178 -4.62 19.57 9.01
CA ASN A 178 -3.44 18.74 8.74
C ASN A 178 -2.13 19.54 8.83
N THR A 179 -1.91 20.21 9.96
CA THR A 179 -0.71 21.05 10.17
C THR A 179 0.06 20.57 11.39
N TRP A 180 1.35 20.28 11.21
CA TRP A 180 2.29 19.92 12.28
C TRP A 180 3.40 20.95 12.38
N GLU A 181 3.86 21.21 13.60
CA GLU A 181 4.92 22.17 13.91
C GLU A 181 6.08 21.46 14.63
N ALA A 182 7.30 21.75 14.20
CA ALA A 182 8.52 21.52 14.95
C ALA A 182 9.29 22.84 15.08
N ARG A 183 9.89 23.08 16.25
CA ARG A 183 10.67 24.29 16.51
C ARG A 183 12.11 23.93 16.79
N ILE A 184 13.00 24.47 15.98
CA ILE A 184 14.43 24.14 16.04
C ILE A 184 15.24 25.41 16.26
N ARG A 185 16.41 25.26 16.89
CA ARG A 185 17.40 26.32 17.01
C ARG A 185 18.60 25.96 16.17
N ILE A 186 18.92 26.80 15.19
CA ILE A 186 20.14 26.63 14.39
C ILE A 186 21.36 26.78 15.31
N GLY A 187 22.24 25.78 15.27
CA GLY A 187 23.46 25.72 16.06
C GLY A 187 24.54 26.70 15.60
N MET A 188 25.72 26.59 16.21
CA MET A 188 26.87 27.48 15.94
C MET A 188 27.42 27.35 14.52
N THR A 189 27.07 26.28 13.80
CA THR A 189 27.40 26.07 12.39
C THR A 189 26.66 27.03 11.45
N GLY A 190 25.56 27.64 11.92
CA GLY A 190 24.67 28.44 11.07
C GLY A 190 23.88 27.61 10.06
N MET A 191 23.96 26.28 10.12
CA MET A 191 23.31 25.36 9.19
C MET A 191 22.89 24.08 9.90
N GLU A 192 21.68 23.62 9.64
CA GLU A 192 21.14 22.33 10.09
C GLU A 192 20.54 21.59 8.90
N TRP A 193 20.73 20.27 8.83
CA TRP A 193 20.01 19.43 7.88
C TRP A 193 18.84 18.75 8.58
N PHE A 194 17.79 18.45 7.82
CA PHE A 194 16.63 17.73 8.35
C PHE A 194 15.91 16.90 7.30
N ARG A 195 15.14 15.93 7.78
CA ARG A 195 14.14 15.17 7.04
C ARG A 195 12.88 15.02 7.86
N PHE A 196 11.75 14.93 7.17
CA PHE A 196 10.49 14.54 7.79
C PHE A 196 10.31 13.03 7.68
N CYS A 197 9.79 12.44 8.74
CA CYS A 197 9.42 11.03 8.81
C CYS A 197 7.96 10.92 9.27
N ARG A 198 7.32 9.81 8.93
CA ARG A 198 6.00 9.41 9.42
C ARG A 198 6.15 8.06 10.11
#